data_AF-A0AAN1NQN6-F1
#
_entry.id   AF-A0AAN1NQN6-F1
#
_cell.length_a   1.000
_cell.length_b   1.000
_cell.length_c   1.000
_cell.angle_alpha   90.00
_cell.angle_beta   90.00
_cell.angle_gamma   90.00
#
_symmetry.space_group_name_H-M   'P 1'
#
loop_
_entity.id
_entity.type
_entity.pdbx_description
1 polymer ?
#
loop_
_entity_poly.entity_id
_entity_poly.type
_entity_poly.pdbx_seq_one_letter_code
_entity_poly.pdbx_strand_id
1 'polypeptide(L)' 'MMLIETLEGFALVDGILTAKTGDAVACVLGDYPQVEKLFSSGMTAFDSEMINGEWMEGVIVLGSVTAVVVSVCKPLRSTI' A
#
# COMPACT_ATOMS: atom_id res chain seq x y z
N MET A 1 -8.07 2.21 11.24
CA MET A 1 -7.95 1.27 10.10
C MET A 1 -8.61 1.92 8.88
N MET A 2 -7.90 2.00 7.77
CA MET A 2 -8.31 2.67 6.52
C MET A 2 -8.24 1.65 5.37
N LEU A 3 -9.10 1.84 4.37
CA LEU A 3 -9.10 1.04 3.16
C LEU A 3 -8.64 1.94 2.01
N ILE A 4 -7.67 1.46 1.23
CA ILE A 4 -7.15 2.15 0.06
C ILE A 4 -7.42 1.28 -1.15
N GLU A 5 -8.10 1.84 -2.14
CA GLU A 5 -8.27 1.20 -3.43
C GLU A 5 -6.95 1.28 -4.21
N THR A 6 -6.58 0.15 -4.79
CA THR A 6 -5.40 0.02 -5.67
C THR A 6 -5.88 -0.49 -7.03
N LEU A 7 -5.01 -0.42 -8.05
CA LEU A 7 -5.34 -0.93 -9.39
C LEU A 7 -5.71 -2.43 -9.39
N GLU A 8 -5.16 -3.20 -8.45
CA GLU A 8 -5.37 -4.64 -8.35
C GLU A 8 -6.46 -5.04 -7.34
N GLY A 9 -6.97 -4.10 -6.54
CA GLY A 9 -7.95 -4.40 -5.50
C GLY A 9 -7.95 -3.37 -4.38
N PHE A 10 -7.69 -3.80 -3.14
CA PHE A 10 -7.62 -2.88 -2.00
C PHE A 10 -6.62 -3.31 -0.93
N ALA A 11 -6.03 -2.32 -0.27
CA ALA A 11 -5.14 -2.49 0.87
C ALA A 11 -5.81 -2.05 2.17
N LEU A 12 -5.64 -2.86 3.22
CA LEU A 12 -6.01 -2.51 4.59
C LEU A 12 -4.81 -1.88 5.27
N VAL A 13 -5.02 -0.70 5.83
CA VAL A 13 -3.98 0.15 6.40
C VAL A 13 -4.28 0.43 7.87
N ASP A 14 -3.27 0.24 8.71
CA ASP A 14 -3.28 0.70 10.09
C ASP A 14 -2.44 1.97 10.22
N GLY A 15 -3.11 3.09 10.52
CA GLY A 15 -2.47 4.40 10.72
C GLY A 15 -1.87 4.60 12.12
N ILE A 16 -2.09 3.67 13.06
CA ILE A 16 -1.53 3.74 14.42
C ILE A 16 -0.18 2.98 14.47
N LEU A 17 -0.05 1.97 13.62
CA LEU A 17 1.08 1.05 13.64
C LEU A 17 2.30 1.69 12.99
N THR A 18 3.38 1.86 13.75
CA THR A 18 4.64 2.37 13.22
C THR A 18 5.25 1.36 12.27
N ALA A 19 5.26 1.70 10.97
CA ALA A 19 5.90 0.89 9.94
C ALA A 19 7.42 0.83 10.14
N LYS A 20 8.01 -0.32 9.83
CA LYS A 20 9.45 -0.56 9.88
C LYS A 20 10.02 -0.67 8.48
N THR A 21 11.33 -0.45 8.37
CA THR A 21 12.08 -0.76 7.15
C THR A 21 11.80 -2.20 6.71
N GLY A 22 11.32 -2.36 5.48
CA GLY A 22 10.90 -3.62 4.88
C GLY A 22 9.39 -3.85 4.88
N ASP A 23 8.60 -3.07 5.63
CA ASP A 23 7.15 -3.17 5.63
C ASP A 23 6.54 -2.50 4.41
N ALA A 24 5.37 -3.00 3.99
CA ALA A 24 4.53 -2.30 3.04
C ALA A 24 3.78 -1.18 3.75
N VAL A 25 3.75 0.00 3.15
CA VAL A 25 3.10 1.20 3.69
C VAL A 25 2.23 1.81 2.62
N ALA A 26 1.12 2.38 3.07
CA ALA A 26 0.29 3.20 2.21
C ALA A 26 0.81 4.63 2.23
N CYS A 27 0.97 5.21 1.05
CA CYS A 27 1.33 6.61 0.93
C CYS A 27 0.55 7.30 -0.19
N VAL A 28 0.55 8.62 -0.16
CA VAL A 28 0.01 9.45 -1.23
C VAL A 28 1.18 10.18 -1.86
N LEU A 29 1.33 10.02 -3.18
CA LEU A 29 2.26 10.78 -4.01
C LEU A 29 1.42 11.58 -5.01
N GLY A 30 1.41 12.90 -4.86
CA GLY A 30 0.49 13.77 -5.60
C GLY A 30 -0.96 13.57 -5.15
N ASP A 31 -1.85 13.21 -6.08
CA ASP A 31 -3.29 13.00 -5.81
C ASP A 31 -3.70 11.53 -5.73
N TYR A 32 -2.75 10.59 -5.91
CA TYR A 32 -3.04 9.16 -6.01
C TYR A 32 -2.49 8.39 -4.80
N PRO A 33 -3.34 7.62 -4.08
CA PRO A 33 -2.87 6.73 -3.04
C PRO A 33 -2.23 5.48 -3.64
N GLN A 34 -1.11 5.05 -3.08
CA GLN A 34 -0.31 3.92 -3.55
C GLN A 34 0.22 3.08 -2.37
N VAL A 35 0.63 1.85 -2.67
CA VAL A 35 1.26 0.94 -1.71
C VAL A 35 2.73 0.78 -2.08
N GLU A 36 3.59 1.18 -1.16
CA GLU A 36 5.04 1.26 -1.34
C GLU A 36 5.74 0.41 -0.27
N LYS A 37 6.95 -0.06 -0.56
CA LYS A 37 7.78 -0.70 0.46
C LYS A 37 8.69 0.33 1.12
N LEU A 38 8.65 0.41 2.45
CA LEU A 38 9.47 1.34 3.21
C LEU A 38 10.91 0.85 3.27
N PHE A 39 11.88 1.69 2.93
CA PHE A 39 13.31 1.43 3.11
C PHE A 39 13.96 2.48 4.01
N SER A 40 15.11 2.16 4.60
CA SER A 40 15.85 3.09 5.47
C SER A 40 16.32 4.36 4.75
N SER A 41 16.39 4.33 3.42
CA SER A 41 16.87 5.43 2.56
C SER A 41 15.82 5.93 1.57
N GLY A 42 14.59 5.41 1.59
CA GLY A 42 13.60 5.71 0.55
C GLY A 42 12.34 4.85 0.59
N MET A 43 11.58 4.88 -0.50
CA MET A 43 10.43 4.01 -0.74
C MET A 43 10.58 3.37 -2.14
N THR A 44 10.07 2.17 -2.34
CA THR A 44 10.10 1.52 -3.66
C THR A 44 8.72 1.05 -4.03
N ALA A 45 8.32 1.39 -5.26
CA ALA A 45 7.03 1.04 -5.78
C ALA A 45 6.93 -0.46 -5.96
N PHE A 46 5.74 -1.01 -5.70
CA PHE A 46 5.50 -2.44 -5.84
C PHE A 46 5.79 -2.92 -7.27
N ASP A 47 5.72 -2.02 -8.27
CA ASP A 47 5.99 -2.29 -9.69
C ASP A 47 7.44 -1.98 -10.14
N SER A 48 8.41 -2.06 -9.22
CA SER A 48 9.86 -2.05 -9.49
C SER A 48 10.52 -0.71 -9.85
N GLU A 49 9.81 0.41 -9.86
CA GLU A 49 10.44 1.73 -9.94
C GLU A 49 10.92 2.19 -8.55
N MET A 50 12.25 2.29 -8.39
CA MET A 50 12.86 2.86 -7.20
C MET A 50 12.67 4.37 -7.18
N ILE A 51 11.85 4.85 -6.26
CA ILE A 51 11.74 6.26 -5.94
C ILE A 51 12.95 6.62 -5.06
N ASN A 52 14.03 7.06 -5.68
CA ASN A 52 15.24 7.52 -4.98
C ASN A 52 14.91 8.74 -4.11
N GLY A 53 15.58 8.88 -2.95
CA GLY A 53 15.24 9.80 -1.85
C GLY A 53 15.07 11.30 -2.18
N GLU A 54 15.45 11.76 -3.37
CA GLU A 54 15.12 13.12 -3.87
C GLU A 54 13.63 13.28 -4.23
N TRP A 55 12.91 12.19 -4.50
CA TRP A 55 11.49 12.17 -4.86
C TRP A 55 10.55 11.97 -3.66
N MET A 56 11.07 12.00 -2.43
CA MET A 56 10.26 11.90 -1.21
C MET A 56 9.61 13.22 -0.79
N GLU A 57 9.97 14.34 -1.44
CA GLU A 57 9.29 15.63 -1.20
C GLU A 57 7.85 15.56 -1.71
N GLY A 58 6.89 15.57 -0.78
CA GLY A 58 5.46 15.51 -1.08
C GLY A 58 4.82 14.13 -0.85
N VAL A 59 5.58 13.12 -0.40
CA VAL A 59 5.02 11.82 -0.02
C VAL A 59 4.45 11.88 1.39
N ILE A 60 3.15 11.59 1.52
CA ILE A 60 2.48 11.48 2.83
C ILE A 60 2.24 10.02 3.14
N VAL A 61 2.88 9.49 4.18
CA VAL A 61 2.64 8.13 4.66
C VAL A 61 1.34 8.11 5.49
N LEU A 62 0.39 7.27 5.07
CA LEU A 62 -0.92 7.11 5.72
C LEU A 62 -0.91 6.04 6.81
N GLY A 63 -0.02 5.04 6.70
CA GLY A 63 0.12 3.99 7.69
C GLY A 63 0.75 2.70 7.14
N SER A 64 0.83 1.68 8.00
CA SER A 64 1.34 0.36 7.64
C SER A 64 0.26 -0.50 6.99
N VAL A 65 0.59 -1.18 5.90
CA VAL A 65 -0.32 -2.11 5.23
C VAL A 65 -0.32 -3.44 5.97
N THR A 66 -1.50 -3.85 6.45
CA THR A 66 -1.67 -5.10 7.19
C THR A 66 -2.14 -6.24 6.30
N ALA A 67 -2.85 -5.93 5.21
CA ALA A 67 -3.28 -6.92 4.23
C ALA A 67 -3.53 -6.27 2.86
N VAL A 68 -3.34 -7.04 1.79
CA VAL A 68 -3.72 -6.67 0.43
C VAL A 68 -4.70 -7.73 -0.09
N VAL A 69 -5.84 -7.27 -0.60
CA VAL A 69 -6.86 -8.12 -1.20
C VAL A 69 -6.90 -7.84 -2.69
N VAL A 70 -6.38 -8.79 -3.48
CA VAL A 70 -6.30 -8.71 -4.96
C VAL A 70 -7.49 -9.34 -5.66
N SER A 71 -8.25 -10.19 -4.96
CA SER A 71 -9.43 -10.84 -5.52
C SER A 71 -10.36 -11.30 -4.42
N VAL A 72 -11.66 -11.19 -4.67
CA VAL A 72 -12.70 -11.74 -3.81
C VAL A 72 -13.45 -12.78 -4.62
N CYS A 73 -13.21 -14.07 -4.35
CA CYS A 73 -13.93 -15.14 -5.02
C CYS A 73 -15.41 -15.08 -4.65
N LYS A 74 -16.29 -15.00 -5.65
CA LYS A 74 -17.74 -15.09 -5.43
C LYS A 74 -18.04 -16.49 -4.86
N PRO A 75 -18.75 -16.61 -3.72
CA PRO A 75 -19.08 -17.90 -3.17
C PRO A 75 -19.90 -18.66 -4.22
N LEU A 76 -19.41 -19.85 -4.60
CA LEU A 76 -20.10 -20.73 -5.53
C LEU A 76 -21.42 -21.12 -4.85
N ARG A 77 -22.54 -20.58 -5.33
CA ARG A 77 -23.85 -21.07 -4.92
C ARG A 77 -23.98 -22.46 -5.53
N SER A 78 -23.81 -23.49 -4.71
CA SER A 78 -24.07 -24.87 -5.12
C SER A 78 -25.52 -24.92 -5.61
N THR A 79 -25.71 -25.12 -6.91
CA THR A 79 -27.03 -25.34 -7.47
C THR A 79 -27.30 -26.83 -7.27
N ILE A 80 -28.19 -27.14 -6.33
CA ILE A 80 -28.65 -28.50 -5.99
C ILE A 80 -29.61 -28.96 -7.08
#